data_AF-A0A635R8M5-F1
#
_entry.id   AF-A0A635R8M5-F1
#
_cell.length_a   1.000
_cell.length_b   1.000
_cell.length_c   1.000
_cell.angle_alpha   90.00
_cell.angle_beta   90.00
_cell.angle_gamma   90.00
#
_symmetry.space_group_name_H-M   'P 1'
#
loop_
_entity.id
_entity.type
_entity.pdbx_description
1 polymer ?
#
loop_
_entity_poly.entity_id
_entity_poly.type
_entity_poly.pdbx_seq_one_letter_code
_entity_poly.pdbx_strand_id
1 'polypeptide(L)'
;MLKAKRDKPSTFQPVDRPIPELNKPQDGVKETTNIVTQPTRTTVTDLDRIPKQYLMKYLEGSAWTVDFFNFLKGRNDAKKFFDSKVLTPDQQVEKIIGLELRVTTPLDRSQDTTNKTFSMSGAATIANSIIPNEGCFFIAPIGDGRFALFNVTNVVRMSNNKVATYNIEYTLLFEVDPETAETIRRCTVREYYYVAERAWTGGDTLLTPKEYRAFLEVVDAIEDIEQTYVKRFYDGETATLLFPHDRHSDGLRSRAYYDVFLALFVRALGLRTVGKDIQIYPHPPMNVEDIETVWTALLQQSPTFLADYKRDSTVWQTKTFRTMQHRNSVTWSLISDTRFFTEELKPGYGMAQRFPGQWPEWKPFEPVEVENYRGNEGESIPAFLPLSFKPYLLSETFYDGSYSSLLEYGLYLYLHKRPLPSVIALKLFEEVYKLPKDAQFYYIPMVYLLLRYSRD
;
A
#
# COMPACT_ATOMS: atom_id res chain seq x y z
N MET A 1 -35.23 28.30 -81.38
CA MET A 1 -33.94 28.87 -80.90
C MET A 1 -34.23 30.11 -80.08
N LEU A 2 -33.97 30.10 -78.77
CA LEU A 2 -33.79 31.30 -77.96
C LEU A 2 -32.95 30.90 -76.73
N LYS A 3 -31.70 31.36 -76.72
CA LYS A 3 -30.69 31.09 -75.68
C LYS A 3 -30.99 31.96 -74.45
N ALA A 4 -31.05 31.32 -73.28
CA ALA A 4 -31.11 32.01 -71.99
C ALA A 4 -29.74 32.65 -71.66
N LYS A 5 -29.75 33.95 -71.35
CA LYS A 5 -28.65 34.65 -70.67
C LYS A 5 -28.83 34.50 -69.16
N ARG A 6 -27.75 34.09 -68.48
CA ARG A 6 -27.59 34.12 -67.02
C ARG A 6 -27.59 35.57 -66.51
N ASP A 7 -28.09 35.79 -65.28
CA ASP A 7 -27.33 36.48 -64.21
C ASP A 7 -28.19 36.73 -62.96
N LYS A 8 -27.90 36.01 -61.86
CA LYS A 8 -27.46 36.53 -60.53
C LYS A 8 -27.58 35.45 -59.43
N PRO A 9 -26.65 35.41 -58.46
CA PRO A 9 -26.53 34.34 -57.46
C PRO A 9 -27.52 34.52 -56.31
N SER A 10 -28.20 33.45 -55.91
CA SER A 10 -29.05 33.41 -54.71
C SER A 10 -28.22 33.63 -53.45
N THR A 11 -28.33 34.80 -52.83
CA THR A 11 -27.72 35.08 -51.53
C THR A 11 -28.71 34.69 -50.44
N PHE A 12 -28.31 33.77 -49.56
CA PHE A 12 -29.12 33.31 -48.43
C PHE A 12 -29.18 34.44 -47.38
N GLN A 13 -30.38 34.97 -47.10
CA GLN A 13 -30.60 35.86 -45.96
C GLN A 13 -31.00 35.00 -44.76
N PRO A 14 -30.20 34.92 -43.69
CA PRO A 14 -30.60 34.23 -42.48
C PRO A 14 -31.77 34.98 -41.82
N VAL A 15 -32.84 34.26 -41.50
CA VAL A 15 -33.96 34.78 -40.71
C VAL A 15 -33.52 34.77 -39.24
N ASP A 16 -33.31 35.95 -38.67
CA ASP A 16 -33.07 36.09 -37.23
C ASP A 16 -34.30 35.63 -36.45
N ARG A 17 -34.11 34.67 -35.54
CA ARG A 17 -35.17 34.23 -34.61
C ARG A 17 -35.30 35.30 -33.52
N PRO A 18 -36.53 35.69 -33.12
CA PRO A 18 -36.70 36.66 -32.05
C PRO A 18 -36.13 36.13 -30.73
N ILE A 19 -35.35 36.98 -30.06
CA ILE A 19 -34.83 36.73 -28.71
C ILE A 19 -36.04 36.69 -27.75
N PRO A 20 -36.19 35.68 -26.88
CA PRO A 20 -37.28 35.67 -25.92
C PRO A 20 -37.12 36.83 -24.94
N GLU A 21 -38.15 37.69 -24.85
CA GLU A 21 -38.23 38.73 -23.82
C GLU A 21 -38.32 38.06 -22.43
N LEU A 22 -37.29 38.26 -21.60
CA LEU A 22 -37.33 37.86 -20.20
C LEU A 22 -38.23 38.85 -19.42
N ASN A 23 -39.19 38.30 -18.68
CA ASN A 23 -39.90 38.89 -17.55
C ASN A 23 -40.89 40.03 -17.85
N LYS A 24 -42.16 39.67 -18.10
CA LYS A 24 -43.28 40.47 -17.57
C LYS A 24 -43.56 40.01 -16.14
N PRO A 25 -43.56 40.91 -15.14
CA PRO A 25 -43.80 40.53 -13.74
C PRO A 25 -45.22 39.97 -13.59
N GLN A 26 -45.32 38.73 -13.11
CA GLN A 26 -46.54 38.20 -12.50
C GLN A 26 -46.49 38.46 -11.00
N ASP A 27 -47.67 38.77 -10.48
CA ASP A 27 -47.99 39.28 -9.15
C ASP A 27 -47.45 38.38 -8.01
N GLY A 28 -46.84 39.00 -6.98
CA GLY A 28 -46.86 38.44 -5.62
C GLY A 28 -45.59 37.98 -4.89
N VAL A 29 -44.36 38.11 -5.41
CA VAL A 29 -43.13 37.90 -4.58
C VAL A 29 -42.09 38.99 -4.82
N LYS A 30 -41.70 39.65 -3.73
CA LYS A 30 -40.71 40.73 -3.70
C LYS A 30 -39.30 40.13 -3.77
N GLU A 31 -38.72 40.05 -4.96
CA GLU A 31 -37.27 39.88 -5.09
C GLU A 31 -36.57 41.21 -4.77
N THR A 32 -36.03 41.35 -3.57
CA THR A 32 -35.02 42.38 -3.30
C THR A 32 -33.69 41.89 -3.87
N THR A 33 -33.47 42.16 -5.15
CA THR A 33 -32.11 42.24 -5.68
C THR A 33 -31.44 43.45 -5.03
N ASN A 34 -30.19 43.29 -4.57
CA ASN A 34 -29.28 44.43 -4.54
C ASN A 34 -27.83 43.98 -4.72
N ILE A 35 -27.37 44.22 -5.95
CA ILE A 35 -26.00 44.49 -6.37
C ILE A 35 -24.98 43.40 -6.06
N VAL A 36 -24.63 42.64 -7.10
CA VAL A 36 -23.28 42.09 -7.24
C VAL A 36 -22.73 42.64 -8.55
N THR A 37 -21.87 43.66 -8.44
CA THR A 37 -20.86 43.98 -9.46
C THR A 37 -20.26 42.67 -9.93
N GLN A 38 -20.40 42.32 -11.21
CA GLN A 38 -19.78 41.12 -11.76
C GLN A 38 -18.28 41.16 -11.41
N PRO A 39 -17.75 40.28 -10.54
CA PRO A 39 -16.34 40.02 -10.61
C PRO A 39 -16.14 39.33 -11.96
N THR A 40 -15.21 39.83 -12.77
CA THR A 40 -14.65 39.07 -13.89
C THR A 40 -14.38 37.67 -13.34
N ARG A 41 -15.16 36.67 -13.77
CA ARG A 41 -14.98 35.29 -13.32
C ARG A 41 -13.63 34.83 -13.86
N THR A 42 -12.57 35.07 -13.10
CA THR A 42 -11.41 34.20 -13.16
C THR A 42 -11.97 32.81 -12.86
N THR A 43 -11.78 31.88 -13.79
CA THR A 43 -12.08 30.47 -13.54
C THR A 43 -11.05 29.99 -12.53
N VAL A 44 -11.25 30.35 -11.26
CA VAL A 44 -10.62 29.66 -10.14
C VAL A 44 -11.31 28.30 -10.10
N THR A 45 -10.85 27.40 -10.95
CA THR A 45 -11.14 25.98 -10.82
C THR A 45 -10.37 25.51 -9.61
N ASP A 46 -11.08 25.30 -8.52
CA ASP A 46 -10.54 24.60 -7.38
C ASP A 46 -10.27 23.14 -7.81
N LEU A 47 -8.98 22.79 -7.88
CA LEU A 47 -8.52 21.46 -8.28
C LEU A 47 -8.26 20.58 -7.05
N ASP A 48 -8.59 21.06 -5.84
CA ASP A 48 -8.31 20.32 -4.62
C ASP A 48 -9.15 19.04 -4.57
N ARG A 49 -8.46 17.94 -4.83
CA ARG A 49 -9.02 16.60 -4.76
C ARG A 49 -9.02 16.14 -3.31
N ILE A 50 -10.21 16.09 -2.71
CA ILE A 50 -10.37 15.51 -1.37
C ILE A 50 -9.93 14.02 -1.40
N PRO A 51 -8.98 13.61 -0.55
CA PRO A 51 -8.53 12.22 -0.48
C PRO A 51 -9.64 11.27 -0.05
N LYS A 52 -9.59 10.02 -0.54
CA LYS A 52 -10.57 8.96 -0.25
C LYS A 52 -10.81 8.75 1.26
N GLN A 53 -9.76 8.90 2.07
CA GLN A 53 -9.77 8.74 3.53
C GLN A 53 -10.73 9.70 4.25
N TYR A 54 -10.82 10.96 3.78
CA TYR A 54 -11.71 11.94 4.41
C TYR A 54 -13.17 11.58 4.24
N LEU A 55 -13.50 10.85 3.17
CA LEU A 55 -14.87 10.40 2.90
C LEU A 55 -15.29 9.23 3.80
N MET A 56 -14.34 8.51 4.42
CA MET A 56 -14.64 7.44 5.38
C MET A 56 -15.29 7.98 6.66
N LYS A 57 -15.02 9.24 7.05
CA LYS A 57 -15.63 9.89 8.22
C LYS A 57 -17.14 10.10 8.09
N TYR A 58 -17.66 10.11 6.86
CA TYR A 58 -19.09 10.30 6.58
C TYR A 58 -19.84 8.97 6.45
N LEU A 59 -19.19 7.83 6.72
CA LEU A 59 -19.89 6.56 6.84
C LEU A 59 -20.49 6.44 8.24
N GLU A 60 -21.79 6.67 8.31
CA GLU A 60 -22.60 6.50 9.53
C GLU A 60 -23.37 5.18 9.46
N GLY A 61 -23.55 4.53 10.61
CA GLY A 61 -24.34 3.30 10.74
C GLY A 61 -23.59 2.12 11.35
N SER A 62 -24.34 1.06 11.63
CA SER A 62 -23.79 -0.19 12.16
C SER A 62 -23.12 -1.00 11.05
N ALA A 63 -21.97 -1.60 11.34
CA ALA A 63 -21.27 -2.49 10.43
C ALA A 63 -22.08 -3.78 10.21
N TRP A 64 -22.32 -4.14 8.95
CA TRP A 64 -22.92 -5.41 8.55
C TRP A 64 -22.10 -6.03 7.42
N THR A 65 -21.45 -7.14 7.71
CA THR A 65 -20.58 -7.86 6.75
C THR A 65 -21.41 -8.76 5.85
N VAL A 66 -21.30 -8.58 4.54
CA VAL A 66 -22.10 -9.29 3.53
C VAL A 66 -21.25 -9.73 2.34
N ASP A 67 -21.74 -10.73 1.60
CA ASP A 67 -21.20 -11.08 0.27
C ASP A 67 -21.99 -10.29 -0.78
N PHE A 68 -21.33 -9.33 -1.43
CA PHE A 68 -21.95 -8.42 -2.40
C PHE A 68 -21.70 -8.90 -3.83
N PHE A 69 -22.72 -8.83 -4.69
CA PHE A 69 -22.66 -9.24 -6.09
C PHE A 69 -22.98 -8.06 -7.00
N ASN A 70 -21.99 -7.64 -7.77
CA ASN A 70 -22.14 -6.59 -8.77
C ASN A 70 -22.37 -7.20 -10.14
N PHE A 71 -23.40 -6.74 -10.86
CA PHE A 71 -23.64 -7.20 -12.22
C PHE A 71 -22.64 -6.59 -13.20
N LEU A 72 -22.06 -7.43 -14.05
CA LEU A 72 -21.27 -6.99 -15.20
C LEU A 72 -22.22 -6.51 -16.29
N LYS A 73 -22.55 -5.23 -16.29
CA LYS A 73 -23.48 -4.61 -17.24
C LYS A 73 -22.78 -3.52 -18.05
N GLY A 74 -23.02 -3.50 -19.35
CA GLY A 74 -22.72 -2.36 -20.19
C GLY A 74 -23.70 -1.21 -19.94
N ARG A 75 -23.34 0.00 -20.37
CA ARG A 75 -24.17 1.22 -20.17
C ARG A 75 -25.59 1.10 -20.76
N ASN A 76 -25.76 0.28 -21.79
CA ASN A 76 -27.03 0.12 -22.51
C ASN A 76 -27.83 -1.13 -22.09
N ASP A 77 -27.31 -1.93 -21.16
CA ASP A 77 -27.98 -3.15 -20.74
C ASP A 77 -29.17 -2.84 -19.81
N ALA A 78 -30.25 -3.60 -19.97
CA ALA A 78 -31.43 -3.43 -19.15
C ALA A 78 -31.13 -3.75 -17.68
N LYS A 79 -31.70 -2.97 -16.76
CA LYS A 79 -31.68 -3.25 -15.32
C LYS A 79 -32.52 -4.50 -15.05
N LYS A 80 -31.86 -5.65 -14.97
CA LYS A 80 -32.46 -6.94 -14.59
C LYS A 80 -32.15 -7.27 -13.14
N PHE A 81 -33.12 -7.92 -12.49
CA PHE A 81 -32.94 -8.57 -11.19
C PHE A 81 -32.35 -9.97 -11.36
N PHE A 82 -31.76 -10.48 -10.28
CA PHE A 82 -31.30 -11.85 -10.25
C PHE A 82 -32.50 -12.81 -10.26
N ASP A 83 -32.44 -13.81 -11.12
CA ASP A 83 -33.44 -14.87 -11.25
C ASP A 83 -32.72 -16.20 -11.39
N SER A 84 -32.98 -17.13 -10.47
CA SER A 84 -32.34 -18.44 -10.40
C SER A 84 -32.67 -19.35 -11.58
N LYS A 85 -33.73 -19.06 -12.36
CA LYS A 85 -34.19 -19.89 -13.48
C LYS A 85 -33.63 -19.48 -14.84
N VAL A 86 -32.93 -18.35 -14.92
CA VAL A 86 -32.38 -17.83 -16.17
C VAL A 86 -31.02 -18.49 -16.48
N LEU A 87 -30.70 -18.61 -17.77
CA LEU A 87 -29.43 -19.15 -18.24
C LEU A 87 -28.24 -18.35 -17.70
N THR A 88 -27.27 -19.07 -17.13
CA THR A 88 -26.07 -18.53 -16.46
C THR A 88 -25.27 -17.48 -17.25
N PRO A 89 -25.08 -17.57 -18.59
CA PRO A 89 -24.30 -16.58 -19.32
C PRO A 89 -24.91 -15.17 -19.37
N ASP A 90 -26.23 -15.04 -19.23
CA ASP A 90 -26.93 -13.75 -19.27
C ASP A 90 -26.84 -12.99 -17.94
N GLN A 91 -26.39 -13.67 -16.88
CA GLN A 91 -26.32 -13.16 -15.52
C GLN A 91 -24.91 -13.29 -14.97
N GLN A 92 -23.94 -12.60 -15.59
CA GLN A 92 -22.57 -12.56 -15.09
C GLN A 92 -22.42 -11.55 -13.95
N VAL A 93 -21.84 -12.01 -12.84
CA VAL A 93 -21.62 -11.18 -11.64
C VAL A 93 -20.16 -11.22 -11.17
N GLU A 94 -19.71 -10.12 -10.59
CA GLU A 94 -18.49 -10.03 -9.78
C GLU A 94 -18.90 -10.18 -8.31
N LYS A 95 -18.30 -11.16 -7.63
CA LYS A 95 -18.50 -11.41 -6.21
C LYS A 95 -17.46 -10.64 -5.40
N ILE A 96 -17.92 -9.91 -4.40
CA ILE A 96 -17.09 -9.22 -3.41
C ILE A 96 -17.40 -9.81 -2.05
N ILE A 97 -16.41 -10.49 -1.48
CA ILE A 97 -16.53 -11.24 -0.24
C ILE A 97 -16.23 -10.32 0.95
N GLY A 98 -17.08 -10.39 1.97
CA GLY A 98 -16.86 -9.69 3.24
C GLY A 98 -16.98 -8.16 3.14
N LEU A 99 -17.79 -7.66 2.21
CA LEU A 99 -18.05 -6.23 2.11
C LEU A 99 -18.76 -5.74 3.37
N GLU A 100 -18.26 -4.65 3.95
CA GLU A 100 -18.90 -4.01 5.09
C GLU A 100 -19.89 -2.93 4.64
N LEU A 101 -21.19 -3.19 4.86
CA LEU A 101 -22.25 -2.20 4.71
C LEU A 101 -22.43 -1.45 6.03
N ARG A 102 -22.68 -0.14 5.95
CA ARG A 102 -22.99 0.69 7.12
C ARG A 102 -24.48 0.96 7.16
N VAL A 103 -25.21 0.15 7.92
CA VAL A 103 -26.67 0.18 8.00
C VAL A 103 -27.12 1.45 8.71
N THR A 104 -27.82 2.32 7.99
CA THR A 104 -28.37 3.60 8.49
C THR A 104 -29.79 3.42 9.00
N THR A 105 -30.59 2.61 8.29
CA THR A 105 -31.96 2.28 8.68
C THR A 105 -32.05 0.77 8.95
N PRO A 106 -32.50 0.34 10.14
CA PRO A 106 -32.65 -1.08 10.45
C PRO A 106 -33.67 -1.74 9.52
N LEU A 107 -33.63 -3.07 9.45
CA LEU A 107 -34.57 -3.86 8.65
C LEU A 107 -35.99 -3.69 9.19
N ASP A 108 -36.85 -3.01 8.43
CA ASP A 108 -38.27 -2.92 8.71
C ASP A 108 -39.01 -4.11 8.11
N ARG A 109 -40.00 -4.65 8.84
CA ARG A 109 -40.76 -5.83 8.43
C ARG A 109 -42.22 -5.44 8.24
N SER A 110 -42.66 -5.38 6.99
CA SER A 110 -44.06 -5.16 6.66
C SER A 110 -44.68 -6.45 6.12
N GLN A 111 -45.86 -6.81 6.63
CA GLN A 111 -46.65 -7.93 6.11
C GLN A 111 -47.84 -7.39 5.32
N ASP A 112 -48.00 -7.85 4.09
CA ASP A 112 -49.20 -7.54 3.30
C ASP A 112 -50.41 -8.26 3.90
N THR A 113 -51.46 -7.50 4.24
CA THR A 113 -52.70 -8.02 4.82
C THR A 113 -53.45 -8.96 3.87
N THR A 114 -53.22 -8.86 2.57
CA THR A 114 -53.94 -9.63 1.54
C THR A 114 -53.26 -10.98 1.30
N ASN A 115 -51.97 -10.95 0.99
CA ASN A 115 -51.22 -12.15 0.59
C ASN A 115 -50.47 -12.81 1.77
N LYS A 116 -50.46 -12.16 2.94
CA LYS A 116 -49.67 -12.56 4.13
C LYS A 116 -48.17 -12.70 3.86
N THR A 117 -47.69 -12.14 2.76
CA THR A 117 -46.28 -12.13 2.39
C THR A 117 -45.53 -11.11 3.23
N PHE A 118 -44.32 -11.47 3.64
CA PHE A 118 -43.42 -10.57 4.35
C PHE A 118 -42.49 -9.89 3.36
N SER A 119 -42.41 -8.56 3.45
CA SER A 119 -41.35 -7.79 2.80
C SER A 119 -40.47 -7.18 3.87
N MET A 120 -39.15 -7.30 3.69
CA MET A 120 -38.18 -6.64 4.54
C MET A 120 -37.43 -5.60 3.71
N SER A 121 -37.33 -4.37 4.22
CA SER A 121 -36.59 -3.29 3.56
C SER A 121 -35.64 -2.62 4.55
N GLY A 122 -34.56 -2.05 4.03
CA GLY A 122 -33.58 -1.31 4.81
C GLY A 122 -32.75 -0.38 3.94
N ALA A 123 -31.93 0.43 4.60
CA ALA A 123 -31.00 1.33 3.93
C ALA A 123 -29.61 1.26 4.57
N ALA A 124 -28.59 1.31 3.74
CA ALA A 124 -27.19 1.29 4.18
C ALA A 124 -26.32 2.16 3.27
N THR A 125 -25.19 2.61 3.80
CA THR A 125 -24.15 3.28 3.03
C THR A 125 -23.03 2.29 2.69
N ILE A 126 -22.58 2.34 1.44
CA ILE A 126 -21.45 1.57 0.92
C ILE A 126 -20.20 2.45 0.92
N ALA A 127 -19.11 1.86 1.42
CA ALA A 127 -17.80 2.50 1.39
C ALA A 127 -17.30 2.70 -0.04
N ASN A 128 -16.47 3.73 -0.17
CA ASN A 128 -16.00 4.43 -1.36
C ASN A 128 -15.22 3.61 -2.42
N SER A 129 -15.23 2.29 -2.31
CA SER A 129 -14.45 1.38 -3.16
C SER A 129 -15.29 0.73 -4.24
N ILE A 130 -16.61 0.73 -4.11
CA ILE A 130 -17.52 0.03 -5.01
C ILE A 130 -18.58 1.03 -5.47
N ILE A 131 -18.88 0.98 -6.76
CA ILE A 131 -20.00 1.73 -7.35
C ILE A 131 -21.14 0.73 -7.49
N PRO A 132 -22.10 0.70 -6.55
CA PRO A 132 -23.26 -0.18 -6.66
C PRO A 132 -24.16 0.30 -7.80
N ASN A 133 -24.76 -0.66 -8.51
CA ASN A 133 -25.81 -0.39 -9.49
C ASN A 133 -27.16 -0.89 -8.97
N GLU A 134 -28.24 -0.28 -9.43
CA GLU A 134 -29.59 -0.82 -9.19
C GLU A 134 -29.72 -2.24 -9.77
N GLY A 135 -30.37 -3.10 -9.02
CA GLY A 135 -30.52 -4.53 -9.32
C GLY A 135 -29.31 -5.38 -8.92
N CYS A 136 -28.24 -4.81 -8.35
CA CYS A 136 -27.22 -5.61 -7.66
C CYS A 136 -27.83 -6.27 -6.42
N PHE A 137 -27.21 -7.34 -5.94
CA PHE A 137 -27.72 -8.06 -4.78
C PHE A 137 -26.60 -8.45 -3.83
N PHE A 138 -26.95 -8.75 -2.57
CA PHE A 138 -26.02 -9.25 -1.59
C PHE A 138 -26.66 -10.35 -0.74
N ILE A 139 -25.81 -11.24 -0.23
CA ILE A 139 -26.22 -12.32 0.67
C ILE A 139 -25.78 -11.96 2.07
N ALA A 140 -26.71 -12.05 3.01
CA ALA A 140 -26.45 -11.77 4.42
C ALA A 140 -27.14 -12.80 5.33
N PRO A 141 -26.57 -13.08 6.52
CA PRO A 141 -27.21 -13.95 7.50
C PRO A 141 -28.42 -13.22 8.13
N ILE A 142 -29.59 -13.87 8.15
CA ILE A 142 -30.81 -13.38 8.84
C ILE A 142 -30.94 -13.98 10.26
N GLY A 143 -30.03 -14.90 10.62
CA GLY A 143 -30.03 -15.63 11.89
C GLY A 143 -30.45 -17.08 11.69
N ASP A 144 -30.34 -17.90 12.74
CA ASP A 144 -30.73 -19.32 12.73
C ASP A 144 -30.05 -20.16 11.62
N GLY A 145 -28.82 -19.80 11.25
CA GLY A 145 -28.07 -20.45 10.17
C GLY A 145 -28.60 -20.18 8.75
N ARG A 146 -29.62 -19.32 8.59
CA ARG A 146 -30.21 -18.99 7.30
C ARG A 146 -29.59 -17.75 6.67
N PHE A 147 -29.39 -17.85 5.37
CA PHE A 147 -28.90 -16.77 4.52
C PHE A 147 -30.03 -16.27 3.64
N ALA A 148 -30.06 -14.98 3.39
CA ALA A 148 -31.06 -14.40 2.52
C ALA A 148 -30.45 -13.45 1.51
N LEU A 149 -31.11 -13.36 0.36
CA LEU A 149 -30.69 -12.54 -0.75
C LEU A 149 -31.46 -11.22 -0.72
N PHE A 150 -30.73 -10.13 -0.63
CA PHE A 150 -31.24 -8.77 -0.67
C PHE A 150 -30.91 -8.13 -2.01
N ASN A 151 -31.86 -7.41 -2.58
CA ASN A 151 -31.72 -6.72 -3.84
C ASN A 151 -31.70 -5.22 -3.62
N VAL A 152 -30.75 -4.54 -4.28
CA VAL A 152 -30.58 -3.09 -4.24
C VAL A 152 -31.59 -2.45 -5.19
N THR A 153 -32.56 -1.74 -4.63
CA THR A 153 -33.66 -1.10 -5.38
C THR A 153 -33.29 0.29 -5.86
N ASN A 154 -32.53 1.03 -5.04
CA ASN A 154 -32.19 2.42 -5.32
C ASN A 154 -30.74 2.70 -4.87
N VAL A 155 -30.05 3.54 -5.63
CA VAL A 155 -28.67 3.95 -5.36
C VAL A 155 -28.57 5.46 -5.49
N VAL A 156 -28.22 6.12 -4.39
CA VAL A 156 -28.03 7.58 -4.36
C VAL A 156 -26.57 7.89 -4.03
N ARG A 157 -25.93 8.66 -4.91
CA ARG A 157 -24.57 9.15 -4.67
C ARG A 157 -24.61 10.33 -3.68
N MET A 158 -23.87 10.23 -2.58
CA MET A 158 -23.92 11.23 -1.50
C MET A 158 -22.93 12.40 -1.68
N SER A 159 -22.01 12.33 -2.64
CA SER A 159 -20.99 13.37 -2.87
C SER A 159 -20.78 13.66 -4.35
N ASN A 160 -20.55 14.94 -4.66
CA ASN A 160 -20.23 15.42 -6.01
C ASN A 160 -18.76 15.18 -6.41
N ASN A 161 -17.90 14.79 -5.46
CA ASN A 161 -16.50 14.49 -5.73
C ASN A 161 -16.36 13.25 -6.62
N LYS A 162 -15.33 13.18 -7.48
CA LYS A 162 -15.06 12.00 -8.35
C LYS A 162 -15.08 10.67 -7.59
N VAL A 163 -14.70 10.72 -6.33
CA VAL A 163 -14.68 9.62 -5.38
C VAL A 163 -15.81 9.91 -4.38
N ALA A 164 -16.78 9.00 -4.21
CA ALA A 164 -18.02 9.24 -3.46
C ALA A 164 -18.52 8.00 -2.73
N THR A 165 -19.20 8.21 -1.61
CA THR A 165 -20.00 7.19 -0.91
C THR A 165 -21.38 7.09 -1.54
N TYR A 166 -21.97 5.89 -1.46
CA TYR A 166 -23.28 5.59 -2.04
C TYR A 166 -24.23 5.15 -0.93
N ASN A 167 -25.41 5.77 -0.87
CA ASN A 167 -26.52 5.27 -0.07
C ASN A 167 -27.31 4.28 -0.94
N ILE A 168 -27.57 3.09 -0.40
CA ILE A 168 -28.35 2.05 -1.05
C ILE A 168 -29.59 1.73 -0.23
N GLU A 169 -30.70 1.57 -0.94
CA GLU A 169 -31.92 0.98 -0.39
C GLU A 169 -32.03 -0.45 -0.92
N TYR A 170 -32.42 -1.37 -0.04
CA TYR A 170 -32.51 -2.77 -0.39
C TYR A 170 -33.75 -3.43 0.18
N THR A 171 -34.19 -4.47 -0.51
CA THR A 171 -35.35 -5.29 -0.13
C THR A 171 -35.01 -6.77 -0.18
N LEU A 172 -35.61 -7.54 0.71
CA LEU A 172 -35.46 -8.99 0.72
C LEU A 172 -36.16 -9.61 -0.51
N LEU A 173 -35.44 -10.45 -1.25
CA LEU A 173 -35.96 -11.17 -2.43
C LEU A 173 -36.46 -12.57 -2.04
N PHE A 174 -35.56 -13.41 -1.52
CA PHE A 174 -35.86 -14.76 -1.04
C PHE A 174 -34.74 -15.29 -0.12
N GLU A 175 -35.05 -16.34 0.64
CA GLU A 175 -34.06 -17.10 1.41
C GLU A 175 -33.20 -17.96 0.45
N VAL A 176 -31.90 -18.08 0.74
CA VAL A 176 -30.95 -18.74 -0.15
C VAL A 176 -30.98 -20.25 0.09
N ASP A 177 -31.61 -20.97 -0.84
CA ASP A 177 -31.54 -22.43 -0.93
C ASP A 177 -30.20 -22.91 -1.51
N PRO A 178 -29.77 -24.15 -1.23
CA PRO A 178 -28.54 -24.72 -1.79
C PRO A 178 -28.49 -24.67 -3.33
N GLU A 179 -29.61 -24.91 -4.02
CA GLU A 179 -29.71 -24.83 -5.48
C GLU A 179 -29.42 -23.40 -5.97
N THR A 180 -30.00 -22.40 -5.30
CA THR A 180 -29.80 -21.00 -5.66
C THR A 180 -28.35 -20.57 -5.42
N ALA A 181 -27.72 -21.06 -4.35
CA ALA A 181 -26.31 -20.81 -4.08
C ALA A 181 -25.40 -21.41 -5.17
N GLU A 182 -25.71 -22.59 -5.70
CA GLU A 182 -24.98 -23.16 -6.85
C GLU A 182 -25.15 -22.33 -8.12
N THR A 183 -26.36 -21.86 -8.41
CA THR A 183 -26.60 -20.98 -9.57
C THR A 183 -25.77 -19.71 -9.46
N ILE A 184 -25.75 -19.06 -8.29
CA ILE A 184 -24.94 -17.85 -8.04
C ILE A 184 -23.44 -18.14 -8.24
N ARG A 185 -22.95 -19.29 -7.77
CA ARG A 185 -21.56 -19.70 -8.00
C ARG A 185 -21.24 -19.86 -9.48
N ARG A 186 -22.14 -20.47 -10.28
CA ARG A 186 -21.94 -20.62 -11.73
C ARG A 186 -21.97 -19.28 -12.47
N CYS A 187 -22.76 -18.33 -11.98
CA CYS A 187 -22.86 -16.96 -12.52
C CYS A 187 -21.66 -16.07 -12.17
N THR A 188 -20.85 -16.45 -11.17
CA THR A 188 -19.73 -15.65 -10.69
C THR A 188 -18.53 -15.77 -11.62
N VAL A 189 -18.11 -14.65 -12.22
CA VAL A 189 -16.97 -14.60 -13.16
C VAL A 189 -15.68 -14.19 -12.47
N ARG A 190 -15.78 -13.26 -11.51
CA ARG A 190 -14.64 -12.73 -10.75
C ARG A 190 -14.96 -12.69 -9.28
N GLU A 191 -13.93 -12.93 -8.48
CA GLU A 191 -14.00 -12.86 -7.03
C GLU A 191 -13.01 -11.82 -6.52
N TYR A 192 -13.46 -11.00 -5.59
CA TYR A 192 -12.66 -10.02 -4.88
C TYR A 192 -12.90 -10.15 -3.38
N TYR A 193 -11.87 -9.86 -2.59
CA TYR A 193 -11.95 -9.78 -1.14
C TYR A 193 -11.90 -8.34 -0.70
N TYR A 194 -12.83 -7.93 0.15
CA TYR A 194 -12.86 -6.60 0.74
C TYR A 194 -12.07 -6.58 2.05
N VAL A 195 -11.08 -5.68 2.14
CA VAL A 195 -10.30 -5.43 3.36
C VAL A 195 -10.51 -3.99 3.80
N ALA A 196 -11.28 -3.81 4.89
CA ALA A 196 -11.64 -2.50 5.42
C ALA A 196 -10.43 -1.72 5.94
N GLU A 197 -9.44 -2.40 6.52
CA GLU A 197 -8.25 -1.78 7.13
C GLU A 197 -7.45 -0.95 6.12
N ARG A 198 -7.32 -1.45 4.89
CA ARG A 198 -6.61 -0.75 3.80
C ARG A 198 -7.30 0.54 3.33
N ALA A 199 -8.60 0.70 3.65
CA ALA A 199 -9.32 1.93 3.32
C ALA A 199 -8.78 3.12 4.11
N TRP A 200 -8.31 2.89 5.34
CA TRP A 200 -7.75 3.90 6.22
C TRP A 200 -6.37 4.36 5.76
N THR A 201 -5.56 3.44 5.24
CA THR A 201 -4.21 3.75 4.76
C THR A 201 -4.19 4.25 3.33
N GLY A 202 -5.37 4.30 2.67
CA GLY A 202 -5.55 4.87 1.34
C GLY A 202 -5.16 3.94 0.20
N GLY A 203 -4.88 2.67 0.51
CA GLY A 203 -4.69 1.61 -0.47
C GLY A 203 -5.99 1.15 -1.13
N ASP A 204 -5.84 0.25 -2.10
CA ASP A 204 -6.99 -0.44 -2.69
C ASP A 204 -7.56 -1.46 -1.70
N THR A 205 -8.88 -1.38 -1.49
CA THR A 205 -9.59 -2.22 -0.51
C THR A 205 -10.13 -3.50 -1.13
N LEU A 206 -10.14 -3.60 -2.46
CA LEU A 206 -10.61 -4.77 -3.20
C LEU A 206 -9.39 -5.51 -3.72
N LEU A 207 -9.22 -6.75 -3.27
CA LEU A 207 -8.07 -7.57 -3.60
C LEU A 207 -8.52 -8.77 -4.41
N THR A 208 -7.73 -9.11 -5.42
CA THR A 208 -7.87 -10.41 -6.08
C THR A 208 -7.57 -11.54 -5.09
N PRO A 209 -8.03 -12.79 -5.34
CA PRO A 209 -7.78 -13.90 -4.43
C PRO A 209 -6.28 -14.16 -4.19
N LYS A 210 -5.45 -13.90 -5.21
CA LYS A 210 -3.99 -14.02 -5.11
C LYS A 210 -3.41 -12.94 -4.20
N GLU A 211 -3.83 -11.68 -4.36
CA GLU A 211 -3.37 -10.57 -3.51
C GLU A 211 -3.87 -10.71 -2.07
N TYR A 212 -5.08 -11.23 -1.87
CA TYR A 212 -5.63 -11.47 -0.54
C TYR A 212 -4.87 -12.57 0.20
N ARG A 213 -4.54 -13.68 -0.47
CA ARG A 213 -3.67 -14.71 0.13
C ARG A 213 -2.29 -14.15 0.48
N ALA A 214 -1.70 -13.37 -0.43
CA ALA A 214 -0.45 -12.68 -0.16
C ALA A 214 -0.57 -11.75 1.05
N PHE A 215 -1.67 -11.00 1.18
CA PHE A 215 -1.90 -10.14 2.33
C PHE A 215 -1.95 -10.92 3.66
N LEU A 216 -2.54 -12.12 3.69
CA LEU A 216 -2.53 -12.99 4.87
C LEU A 216 -1.13 -13.54 5.16
N GLU A 217 -0.44 -14.05 4.14
CA GLU A 217 0.92 -14.62 4.25
C GLU A 217 1.96 -13.60 4.71
N VAL A 218 1.77 -12.29 4.44
CA VAL A 218 2.64 -11.23 4.96
C VAL A 218 2.67 -11.22 6.49
N VAL A 219 1.55 -11.54 7.15
CA VAL A 219 1.49 -11.57 8.62
C VAL A 219 2.38 -12.67 9.17
N ASP A 220 2.29 -13.87 8.58
CA ASP A 220 3.11 -15.01 8.95
C ASP A 220 4.60 -14.76 8.65
N ALA A 221 4.90 -14.09 7.53
CA ALA A 221 6.25 -13.71 7.16
C ALA A 221 6.89 -12.71 8.14
N ILE A 222 6.11 -11.73 8.64
CA ILE A 222 6.57 -10.78 9.66
C ILE A 222 6.90 -11.52 10.95
N GLU A 223 6.01 -12.41 11.40
CA GLU A 223 6.23 -13.18 12.63
C GLU A 223 7.46 -14.09 12.52
N ASP A 224 7.66 -14.73 11.37
CA ASP A 224 8.83 -15.57 11.10
C ASP A 224 10.14 -14.78 11.21
N ILE A 225 10.23 -13.58 10.62
CA ILE A 225 11.43 -12.73 10.75
C ILE A 225 11.68 -12.33 12.21
N GLU A 226 10.63 -11.91 12.93
CA GLU A 226 10.75 -11.49 14.34
C GLU A 226 11.28 -12.62 15.22
N GLN A 227 10.89 -13.86 14.93
CA GLN A 227 11.34 -15.03 15.67
C GLN A 227 12.72 -15.54 15.23
N THR A 228 13.13 -15.37 13.98
CA THR A 228 14.34 -16.02 13.43
C THR A 228 15.55 -15.10 13.34
N TYR A 229 15.39 -13.84 12.93
CA TYR A 229 16.51 -12.95 12.60
C TYR A 229 17.45 -12.72 13.78
N VAL A 230 16.91 -12.23 14.90
CA VAL A 230 17.69 -11.97 16.12
C VAL A 230 18.27 -13.28 16.65
N LYS A 231 17.53 -14.39 16.63
CA LYS A 231 18.07 -15.69 17.08
C LYS A 231 19.28 -16.15 16.26
N ARG A 232 19.35 -15.80 14.98
CA ARG A 232 20.40 -16.22 14.05
C ARG A 232 21.67 -15.38 14.12
N PHE A 233 21.55 -14.07 14.33
CA PHE A 233 22.68 -13.14 14.25
C PHE A 233 23.08 -12.50 15.58
N TYR A 234 22.28 -12.71 16.64
CA TYR A 234 22.62 -12.25 17.98
C TYR A 234 23.66 -13.15 18.63
N ASP A 235 24.74 -12.53 19.10
CA ASP A 235 25.77 -13.18 19.87
C ASP A 235 25.55 -12.97 21.38
N GLY A 236 25.53 -14.06 22.14
CA GLY A 236 25.27 -14.02 23.58
C GLY A 236 26.39 -13.39 24.40
N GLU A 237 27.64 -13.43 23.92
CA GLU A 237 28.80 -12.91 24.64
C GLU A 237 28.89 -11.38 24.56
N THR A 238 28.65 -10.83 23.36
CA THR A 238 28.66 -9.39 23.10
C THR A 238 27.28 -8.74 23.22
N ALA A 239 26.23 -9.51 23.44
CA ALA A 239 24.85 -9.03 23.50
C ALA A 239 24.45 -8.12 22.32
N THR A 240 25.00 -8.37 21.13
CA THR A 240 24.76 -7.54 19.94
C THR A 240 24.69 -8.39 18.67
N LEU A 241 24.38 -7.74 17.55
CA LEU A 241 24.35 -8.38 16.24
C LEU A 241 25.74 -8.39 15.63
N LEU A 242 26.21 -9.57 15.22
CA LEU A 242 27.50 -9.72 14.57
C LEU A 242 27.35 -10.30 13.18
N PHE A 243 28.25 -9.87 12.30
CA PHE A 243 28.29 -10.40 10.94
C PHE A 243 28.61 -11.90 10.98
N PRO A 244 27.87 -12.73 10.21
CA PRO A 244 27.93 -14.18 10.28
C PRO A 244 29.23 -14.72 9.67
N HIS A 245 30.28 -14.81 10.47
CA HIS A 245 31.54 -15.45 10.10
C HIS A 245 31.91 -16.54 11.10
N ASP A 246 32.66 -17.55 10.64
CA ASP A 246 33.13 -18.60 11.53
C ASP A 246 34.21 -18.03 12.45
N ARG A 247 33.84 -17.88 13.72
CA ARG A 247 34.69 -17.39 14.79
C ARG A 247 35.90 -18.29 15.05
N HIS A 248 35.89 -19.54 14.59
CA HIS A 248 36.92 -20.54 14.90
C HIS A 248 37.79 -20.94 13.71
N SER A 249 37.50 -20.47 12.49
CA SER A 249 38.23 -20.90 11.28
C SER A 249 39.59 -20.22 11.11
N ASP A 250 39.80 -19.03 11.70
CA ASP A 250 41.05 -18.28 11.63
C ASP A 250 41.78 -18.34 12.98
N GLY A 251 42.93 -19.00 13.00
CA GLY A 251 43.68 -19.36 14.22
C GLY A 251 43.95 -18.21 15.21
N LEU A 252 44.04 -18.61 16.48
CA LEU A 252 44.42 -17.89 17.71
C LEU A 252 43.67 -16.60 18.09
N ARG A 253 42.92 -15.94 17.20
CA ARG A 253 42.01 -14.83 17.56
C ARG A 253 40.75 -14.86 16.70
N SER A 254 39.69 -15.37 17.29
CA SER A 254 38.33 -15.20 16.79
C SER A 254 38.05 -13.71 16.54
N ARG A 255 37.90 -13.33 15.26
CA ARG A 255 37.57 -11.95 14.88
C ARG A 255 36.06 -11.78 14.88
N ALA A 256 35.57 -10.79 15.64
CA ALA A 256 34.17 -10.42 15.67
C ALA A 256 33.97 -9.12 14.89
N TYR A 257 33.05 -9.18 13.94
CA TYR A 257 32.78 -8.13 12.96
C TYR A 257 31.47 -7.43 13.29
N TYR A 258 31.52 -6.11 13.48
CA TYR A 258 30.38 -5.33 13.96
C TYR A 258 30.05 -4.16 13.03
N ASP A 259 28.80 -4.09 12.59
CA ASP A 259 28.24 -2.92 11.92
C ASP A 259 27.27 -2.19 12.87
N VAL A 260 27.68 -1.01 13.30
CA VAL A 260 26.91 -0.21 14.27
C VAL A 260 25.63 0.32 13.67
N PHE A 261 25.67 0.73 12.39
CA PHE A 261 24.56 1.41 11.75
C PHE A 261 23.41 0.42 11.51
N LEU A 262 23.75 -0.82 11.13
CA LEU A 262 22.77 -1.91 11.08
C LEU A 262 22.20 -2.22 12.47
N ALA A 263 23.04 -2.33 13.51
CA ALA A 263 22.55 -2.63 14.86
C ALA A 263 21.61 -1.53 15.39
N LEU A 264 21.93 -0.27 15.14
CA LEU A 264 21.06 0.88 15.44
C LEU A 264 19.73 0.78 14.68
N PHE A 265 19.79 0.46 13.39
CA PHE A 265 18.60 0.29 12.55
C PHE A 265 17.68 -0.83 13.05
N VAL A 266 18.22 -2.02 13.30
CA VAL A 266 17.44 -3.17 13.78
C VAL A 266 16.81 -2.87 15.15
N ARG A 267 17.55 -2.20 16.04
CA ARG A 267 17.03 -1.74 17.34
C ARG A 267 15.88 -0.74 17.16
N ALA A 268 16.02 0.21 16.23
CA ALA A 268 15.00 1.22 15.95
C ALA A 268 13.74 0.64 15.29
N LEU A 269 13.88 -0.39 14.44
CA LEU A 269 12.76 -1.15 13.87
C LEU A 269 11.96 -1.92 14.93
N GLY A 270 12.56 -2.17 16.10
CA GLY A 270 11.95 -2.96 17.16
C GLY A 270 12.04 -4.47 16.94
N LEU A 271 12.95 -4.94 16.07
CA LEU A 271 13.27 -6.36 15.93
C LEU A 271 13.99 -6.83 17.20
N ARG A 272 13.27 -7.50 18.09
CA ARG A 272 13.77 -7.96 19.38
C ARG A 272 13.22 -9.33 19.73
N THR A 273 14.01 -10.10 20.45
CA THR A 273 13.54 -11.33 21.11
C THR A 273 13.51 -11.08 22.62
N VAL A 274 12.48 -11.57 23.31
CA VAL A 274 12.36 -11.41 24.77
C VAL A 274 13.64 -11.91 25.46
N GLY A 275 14.25 -11.06 26.28
CA GLY A 275 15.48 -11.36 27.01
C GLY A 275 16.79 -11.22 26.21
N LYS A 276 16.73 -10.78 24.95
CA LYS A 276 17.89 -10.52 24.09
C LYS A 276 17.85 -9.10 23.55
N ASP A 277 18.19 -8.14 24.40
CA ASP A 277 18.27 -6.74 24.01
C ASP A 277 19.59 -6.48 23.26
N ILE A 278 19.47 -5.80 22.11
CA ILE A 278 20.63 -5.47 21.27
C ILE A 278 21.39 -4.30 21.92
N GLN A 279 22.56 -4.61 22.47
CA GLN A 279 23.49 -3.61 22.97
C GLN A 279 24.19 -2.90 21.82
N ILE A 280 24.19 -1.57 21.87
CA ILE A 280 24.93 -0.73 20.92
C ILE A 280 26.26 -0.34 21.52
N TYR A 281 27.33 -0.58 20.78
CA TYR A 281 28.68 -0.17 21.16
C TYR A 281 29.05 1.12 20.42
N PRO A 282 29.14 2.27 21.10
CA PRO A 282 29.51 3.54 20.47
C PRO A 282 30.99 3.58 20.06
N HIS A 283 31.28 4.49 19.12
CA HIS A 283 32.59 4.71 18.49
C HIS A 283 33.16 6.08 18.87
N PRO A 284 33.51 6.29 20.16
CA PRO A 284 34.04 7.57 20.62
C PRO A 284 35.32 7.93 19.84
N PRO A 285 35.59 9.23 19.63
CA PRO A 285 34.93 10.42 20.19
C PRO A 285 33.63 10.81 19.48
N MET A 286 33.24 10.11 18.41
CA MET A 286 32.07 10.46 17.61
C MET A 286 30.83 9.76 18.13
N ASN A 287 29.72 10.48 18.16
CA ASN A 287 28.42 9.88 18.38
C ASN A 287 27.97 9.25 17.06
N VAL A 288 27.72 7.95 17.10
CA VAL A 288 27.31 7.21 15.90
C VAL A 288 25.90 7.61 15.45
N GLU A 289 25.09 8.13 16.36
CA GLU A 289 23.73 8.63 16.09
C GLU A 289 23.73 9.92 15.25
N ASP A 290 24.82 10.71 15.27
CA ASP A 290 24.96 11.94 14.49
C ASP A 290 25.33 11.66 13.02
N ILE A 291 25.71 10.42 12.69
CA ILE A 291 26.15 10.04 11.35
C ILE A 291 24.94 9.51 10.57
N GLU A 292 24.48 10.31 9.63
CA GLU A 292 23.39 9.93 8.75
C GLU A 292 23.85 8.95 7.66
N THR A 293 23.06 7.90 7.44
CA THR A 293 23.34 6.80 6.52
C THR A 293 22.07 6.39 5.78
N VAL A 294 22.17 5.42 4.87
CA VAL A 294 20.98 4.81 4.24
C VAL A 294 19.95 4.34 5.27
N TRP A 295 20.39 3.86 6.43
CA TRP A 295 19.50 3.41 7.49
C TRP A 295 18.71 4.54 8.14
N THR A 296 19.33 5.72 8.33
CA THR A 296 18.62 6.89 8.86
C THR A 296 17.61 7.41 7.85
N ALA A 297 17.94 7.38 6.56
CA ALA A 297 17.01 7.71 5.47
C ALA A 297 15.75 6.82 5.50
N LEU A 298 15.95 5.52 5.70
CA LEU A 298 14.86 4.55 5.80
C LEU A 298 14.00 4.74 7.07
N LEU A 299 14.62 5.07 8.21
CA LEU A 299 13.88 5.36 9.45
C LEU A 299 13.07 6.65 9.37
N GLN A 300 13.61 7.69 8.76
CA GLN A 300 12.94 8.99 8.61
C GLN A 300 11.91 9.03 7.48
N GLN A 301 11.94 8.03 6.58
CA GLN A 301 11.08 7.93 5.41
C GLN A 301 11.10 9.21 4.54
N SER A 302 12.30 9.77 4.33
CA SER A 302 12.49 11.01 3.58
C SER A 302 13.52 10.84 2.45
N PRO A 303 13.15 11.07 1.17
CA PRO A 303 14.08 10.97 0.04
C PRO A 303 14.95 12.22 -0.17
N THR A 304 14.73 13.31 0.59
CA THR A 304 15.28 14.64 0.32
C THR A 304 16.80 14.69 0.22
N PHE A 305 17.51 13.97 1.10
CA PHE A 305 18.97 13.96 1.16
C PHE A 305 19.56 12.61 0.74
N LEU A 306 18.84 11.85 -0.10
CA LEU A 306 19.27 10.50 -0.49
C LEU A 306 20.65 10.50 -1.17
N ALA A 307 20.94 11.51 -1.99
CA ALA A 307 22.24 11.67 -2.64
C ALA A 307 23.39 11.92 -1.63
N ASP A 308 23.12 12.59 -0.51
CA ASP A 308 24.14 12.89 0.52
C ASP A 308 24.52 11.64 1.35
N TYR A 309 23.66 10.61 1.32
CA TYR A 309 23.90 9.30 1.94
C TYR A 309 24.75 8.36 1.08
N LYS A 310 25.07 8.76 -0.16
CA LYS A 310 25.98 8.04 -1.06
C LYS A 310 27.41 8.14 -0.55
N ARG A 311 27.79 7.21 0.33
CA ARG A 311 29.12 7.17 0.97
C ARG A 311 29.71 5.77 0.95
N ASP A 312 31.03 5.72 0.85
CA ASP A 312 31.80 4.48 0.91
C ASP A 312 32.09 4.09 2.36
N SER A 313 31.78 2.85 2.72
CA SER A 313 32.14 2.33 4.05
C SER A 313 33.49 1.60 4.00
N THR A 314 34.31 1.82 5.01
CA THR A 314 35.59 1.15 5.19
C THR A 314 35.63 0.41 6.53
N VAL A 315 36.65 -0.43 6.68
CA VAL A 315 36.79 -1.32 7.83
C VAL A 315 37.90 -0.78 8.72
N TRP A 316 37.61 -0.67 10.01
CA TRP A 316 38.55 -0.19 11.01
C TRP A 316 38.63 -1.19 12.15
N GLN A 317 39.84 -1.40 12.66
CA GLN A 317 39.99 -2.13 13.92
C GLN A 317 39.45 -1.28 15.05
N THR A 318 38.88 -1.93 16.08
CA THR A 318 38.38 -1.25 17.29
C THR A 318 39.46 -0.41 18.00
N LYS A 319 40.74 -0.76 17.82
CA LYS A 319 41.90 0.04 18.28
C LYS A 319 41.91 1.48 17.75
N THR A 320 41.31 1.74 16.60
CA THR A 320 41.21 3.09 16.01
C THR A 320 40.41 4.03 16.93
N PHE A 321 39.43 3.51 17.66
CA PHE A 321 38.52 4.28 18.52
C PHE A 321 38.99 4.35 19.99
N ARG A 322 40.25 3.99 20.26
CA ARG A 322 40.79 3.82 21.63
C ARG A 322 41.12 5.13 22.35
N THR A 323 40.94 6.26 21.67
CA THR A 323 41.39 7.57 22.12
C THR A 323 40.54 8.13 23.25
N MET A 324 39.24 7.86 23.24
CA MET A 324 38.32 8.16 24.34
C MET A 324 37.68 6.86 24.83
N GLN A 325 38.24 6.30 25.90
CA GLN A 325 37.77 5.02 26.43
C GLN A 325 36.67 5.26 27.46
N HIS A 326 35.47 4.79 27.13
CA HIS A 326 34.35 4.74 28.06
C HIS A 326 33.89 3.29 28.22
N ARG A 327 33.34 2.98 29.40
CA ARG A 327 32.71 1.68 29.66
C ARG A 327 31.60 1.46 28.62
N ASN A 328 31.52 0.24 28.09
CA ASN A 328 30.60 -0.15 27.01
C ASN A 328 30.88 0.46 25.62
N SER A 329 32.05 1.07 25.37
CA SER A 329 32.47 1.43 24.00
C SER A 329 32.93 0.21 23.20
N VAL A 330 32.98 0.34 21.87
CA VAL A 330 33.46 -0.73 20.97
C VAL A 330 34.89 -1.19 21.28
N THR A 331 35.69 -0.35 21.95
CA THR A 331 37.08 -0.68 22.31
C THR A 331 37.22 -1.57 23.55
N TRP A 332 36.16 -1.65 24.35
CA TRP A 332 36.08 -2.48 25.56
C TRP A 332 35.18 -3.71 25.37
N SER A 333 34.83 -4.03 24.12
CA SER A 333 34.06 -5.22 23.76
C SER A 333 34.98 -6.30 23.16
N LEU A 334 34.41 -7.49 22.90
CA LEU A 334 35.09 -8.59 22.21
C LEU A 334 35.15 -8.39 20.68
N ILE A 335 34.75 -7.21 20.19
CA ILE A 335 34.73 -6.87 18.75
C ILE A 335 36.15 -6.53 18.28
N SER A 336 36.56 -7.11 17.16
CA SER A 336 37.88 -6.85 16.56
C SER A 336 37.83 -5.76 15.50
N ASP A 337 36.85 -5.86 14.60
CA ASP A 337 36.74 -5.04 13.41
C ASP A 337 35.33 -4.50 13.27
N THR A 338 35.23 -3.25 12.84
CA THR A 338 33.96 -2.53 12.71
C THR A 338 33.90 -1.72 11.43
N ARG A 339 32.70 -1.61 10.86
CA ARG A 339 32.43 -0.79 9.67
C ARG A 339 32.17 0.66 10.09
N PHE A 340 32.83 1.60 9.40
CA PHE A 340 32.68 3.03 9.65
C PHE A 340 33.00 3.85 8.39
N PHE A 341 32.48 5.07 8.30
CA PHE A 341 32.73 5.97 7.17
C PHE A 341 34.04 6.74 7.36
N THR A 342 34.94 6.66 6.37
CA THR A 342 36.26 7.29 6.46
C THR A 342 36.20 8.81 6.56
N GLU A 343 35.24 9.43 5.88
CA GLU A 343 35.05 10.89 5.83
C GLU A 343 34.73 11.48 7.20
N GLU A 344 34.06 10.70 8.04
CA GLU A 344 33.74 11.09 9.41
C GLU A 344 34.98 11.03 10.30
N LEU A 345 35.95 10.15 10.02
CA LEU A 345 37.20 10.02 10.79
C LEU A 345 38.21 11.17 10.56
N LYS A 346 37.80 12.44 10.72
CA LYS A 346 38.65 13.61 10.46
C LYS A 346 39.87 13.64 11.41
N PRO A 347 41.10 13.87 10.88
CA PRO A 347 42.31 13.96 11.68
C PRO A 347 42.30 15.27 12.47
N GLY A 348 41.79 15.23 13.70
CA GLY A 348 41.65 16.41 14.56
C GLY A 348 40.92 16.13 15.87
N TYR A 349 40.00 15.16 15.87
CA TYR A 349 39.23 14.77 17.07
C TYR A 349 40.00 13.82 18.02
N GLY A 350 41.30 14.01 18.22
CA GLY A 350 42.10 13.12 19.09
C GLY A 350 42.35 11.71 18.53
N MET A 351 41.96 11.43 17.29
CA MET A 351 42.26 10.19 16.55
C MET A 351 43.72 10.18 16.06
N ALA A 352 44.67 9.84 16.95
CA ALA A 352 46.09 9.89 16.64
C ALA A 352 46.57 8.76 15.69
N GLN A 353 45.89 7.61 15.66
CA GLN A 353 46.31 6.44 14.89
C GLN A 353 45.11 5.73 14.26
N ARG A 354 45.19 5.50 12.94
CA ARG A 354 44.19 4.76 12.17
C ARG A 354 44.69 3.34 11.92
N PHE A 355 43.92 2.35 12.35
CA PHE A 355 44.26 0.95 12.17
C PHE A 355 43.29 0.31 11.16
N PRO A 356 43.70 0.13 9.89
CA PRO A 356 42.83 -0.50 8.91
C PRO A 356 42.50 -1.94 9.36
N GLY A 357 41.21 -2.26 9.31
CA GLY A 357 40.70 -3.61 9.57
C GLY A 357 40.60 -4.43 8.30
N GLN A 358 40.27 -5.70 8.46
CA GLN A 358 39.90 -6.61 7.37
C GLN A 358 38.46 -7.03 7.57
N TRP A 359 37.70 -7.21 6.49
CA TRP A 359 36.35 -7.75 6.54
C TRP A 359 36.31 -9.02 5.71
N PRO A 360 35.56 -10.05 6.13
CA PRO A 360 35.43 -11.27 5.34
C PRO A 360 34.90 -10.97 3.94
N GLU A 361 35.40 -11.69 2.95
CA GLU A 361 34.84 -11.64 1.60
C GLU A 361 33.44 -12.22 1.59
N TRP A 362 32.57 -11.59 0.82
CA TRP A 362 31.18 -12.01 0.67
C TRP A 362 31.11 -13.29 -0.15
N LYS A 363 30.19 -14.18 0.22
CA LYS A 363 29.80 -15.26 -0.68
C LYS A 363 29.02 -14.69 -1.87
N PRO A 364 29.52 -14.81 -3.12
CA PRO A 364 28.79 -14.33 -4.28
C PRO A 364 27.51 -15.16 -4.46
N PHE A 365 26.48 -14.53 -5.00
CA PHE A 365 25.25 -15.18 -5.44
C PHE A 365 24.79 -14.56 -6.74
N GLU A 366 24.11 -15.34 -7.57
CA GLU A 366 23.53 -14.86 -8.81
C GLU A 366 22.17 -14.21 -8.54
N PRO A 367 21.93 -12.95 -8.99
CA PRO A 367 20.63 -12.30 -8.86
C PRO A 367 19.52 -13.11 -9.54
N VAL A 368 18.44 -13.37 -8.82
CA VAL A 368 17.24 -14.00 -9.38
C VAL A 368 16.40 -12.94 -10.07
N GLU A 369 16.20 -13.06 -11.38
CA GLU A 369 15.36 -12.16 -12.16
C GLU A 369 13.88 -12.34 -11.82
N VAL A 370 13.19 -11.21 -11.63
CA VAL A 370 11.75 -11.16 -11.39
C VAL A 370 11.06 -10.55 -12.58
N GLU A 371 10.39 -11.39 -13.36
CA GLU A 371 9.56 -10.97 -14.47
C GLU A 371 8.28 -10.25 -14.00
N ASN A 372 7.86 -9.26 -14.78
CA ASN A 372 6.59 -8.55 -14.66
C ASN A 372 6.38 -7.89 -13.29
N TYR A 373 7.44 -7.30 -12.71
CA TYR A 373 7.38 -6.73 -11.36
C TYR A 373 6.41 -5.54 -11.21
N ARG A 374 6.02 -4.91 -12.33
CA ARG A 374 4.99 -3.85 -12.42
C ARG A 374 3.64 -4.31 -12.98
N GLY A 375 3.50 -5.59 -13.31
CA GLY A 375 2.33 -6.10 -14.03
C GLY A 375 2.31 -5.77 -15.52
N ASN A 376 3.36 -5.15 -16.06
CA ASN A 376 3.56 -4.96 -17.50
C ASN A 376 4.43 -6.11 -18.05
N GLU A 377 4.00 -6.70 -19.16
CA GLU A 377 4.74 -7.76 -19.85
C GLU A 377 6.09 -7.24 -20.39
N GLY A 378 7.18 -7.95 -20.07
CA GLY A 378 8.51 -7.72 -20.65
C GLY A 378 9.48 -6.88 -19.81
N GLU A 379 9.09 -6.42 -18.62
CA GLU A 379 10.00 -5.79 -17.66
C GLU A 379 10.52 -6.82 -16.64
N SER A 380 11.82 -7.13 -16.68
CA SER A 380 12.51 -7.93 -15.66
C SER A 380 13.44 -7.06 -14.83
N ILE A 381 13.55 -7.37 -13.55
CA ILE A 381 14.52 -6.74 -12.66
C ILE A 381 15.04 -7.79 -11.66
N PRO A 382 16.33 -7.77 -11.29
CA PRO A 382 16.85 -8.67 -10.27
C PRO A 382 16.20 -8.41 -8.91
N ALA A 383 15.91 -9.47 -8.15
CA ALA A 383 15.34 -9.36 -6.80
C ALA A 383 16.30 -8.63 -5.85
N PHE A 384 17.56 -9.06 -5.84
CA PHE A 384 18.64 -8.53 -5.01
C PHE A 384 19.91 -8.36 -5.84
N LEU A 385 20.66 -7.30 -5.57
CA LEU A 385 21.99 -7.11 -6.15
C LEU A 385 23.06 -7.70 -5.23
N PRO A 386 24.23 -8.06 -5.79
CA PRO A 386 25.39 -8.42 -4.99
C PRO A 386 25.75 -7.27 -4.05
N LEU A 387 26.15 -7.61 -2.83
CA LEU A 387 26.45 -6.60 -1.82
C LEU A 387 27.72 -5.84 -2.17
N SER A 388 27.60 -4.52 -2.19
CA SER A 388 28.71 -3.60 -2.29
C SER A 388 28.82 -2.76 -1.02
N PHE A 389 30.02 -2.28 -0.73
CA PHE A 389 30.24 -1.24 0.27
C PHE A 389 30.69 0.09 -0.36
N LYS A 390 30.68 0.14 -1.70
CA LYS A 390 31.03 1.27 -2.53
C LYS A 390 30.00 1.41 -3.66
N PRO A 391 28.88 2.12 -3.46
CA PRO A 391 28.46 2.77 -2.21
C PRO A 391 27.90 1.77 -1.18
N TYR A 392 27.65 2.22 0.05
CA TYR A 392 27.25 1.35 1.17
C TYR A 392 25.93 0.59 0.91
N LEU A 393 26.01 -0.74 0.74
CA LEU A 393 24.94 -1.74 0.59
C LEU A 393 24.08 -1.67 -0.68
N LEU A 394 23.52 -0.51 -1.00
CA LEU A 394 22.65 -0.30 -2.16
C LEU A 394 23.44 0.21 -3.38
N SER A 395 22.83 0.12 -4.56
CA SER A 395 23.44 0.58 -5.80
C SER A 395 23.58 2.10 -5.84
N GLU A 396 24.52 2.57 -6.65
CA GLU A 396 24.66 4.00 -6.96
C GLU A 396 23.37 4.59 -7.53
N THR A 397 22.66 3.83 -8.37
CA THR A 397 21.39 4.27 -8.99
C THR A 397 20.30 4.55 -7.96
N PHE A 398 20.29 3.84 -6.84
CA PHE A 398 19.35 4.08 -5.75
C PHE A 398 19.57 5.45 -5.11
N TYR A 399 20.83 5.77 -4.80
CA TYR A 399 21.17 7.05 -4.17
C TYR A 399 20.88 8.25 -5.06
N ASP A 400 20.99 8.08 -6.38
CA ASP A 400 20.65 9.11 -7.36
C ASP A 400 19.13 9.24 -7.59
N GLY A 401 18.30 8.48 -6.85
CA GLY A 401 16.84 8.56 -6.86
C GLY A 401 16.15 7.61 -7.85
N SER A 402 16.86 6.61 -8.35
CA SER A 402 16.32 5.54 -9.20
C SER A 402 16.32 4.19 -8.45
N TYR A 403 16.20 3.07 -9.17
CA TYR A 403 16.31 1.72 -8.62
C TYR A 403 16.81 0.77 -9.71
N SER A 404 17.55 -0.26 -9.30
CA SER A 404 18.12 -1.29 -10.17
C SER A 404 17.80 -2.72 -9.70
N SER A 405 17.17 -2.87 -8.53
CA SER A 405 16.63 -4.13 -8.01
C SER A 405 15.19 -4.00 -7.55
N LEU A 406 14.51 -5.14 -7.37
CA LEU A 406 13.17 -5.20 -6.79
C LEU A 406 13.16 -4.68 -5.35
N LEU A 407 14.21 -4.97 -4.57
CA LEU A 407 14.39 -4.42 -3.22
C LEU A 407 14.43 -2.89 -3.27
N GLU A 408 15.29 -2.32 -4.11
CA GLU A 408 15.42 -0.88 -4.28
C GLU A 408 14.13 -0.24 -4.80
N TYR A 409 13.40 -0.91 -5.70
CA TYR A 409 12.08 -0.46 -6.13
C TYR A 409 11.08 -0.40 -4.96
N GLY A 410 11.07 -1.42 -4.11
CA GLY A 410 10.26 -1.43 -2.90
C GLY A 410 10.62 -0.29 -1.94
N LEU A 411 11.92 -0.07 -1.71
CA LEU A 411 12.42 1.02 -0.87
C LEU A 411 12.12 2.39 -1.47
N TYR A 412 12.18 2.52 -2.81
CA TYR A 412 11.80 3.74 -3.52
C TYR A 412 10.33 4.07 -3.32
N LEU A 413 9.42 3.08 -3.42
CA LEU A 413 8.00 3.27 -3.14
C LEU A 413 7.77 3.67 -1.68
N TYR A 414 8.48 3.01 -0.75
CA TYR A 414 8.43 3.30 0.68
C TYR A 414 8.86 4.75 1.00
N LEU A 415 10.00 5.21 0.46
CA LEU A 415 10.50 6.57 0.67
C LEU A 415 9.56 7.63 0.08
N HIS A 416 8.88 7.33 -1.03
CA HIS A 416 7.93 8.23 -1.67
C HIS A 416 6.49 8.13 -1.14
N LYS A 417 6.27 7.37 -0.05
CA LYS A 417 4.94 7.16 0.56
C LYS A 417 3.90 6.65 -0.44
N ARG A 418 4.34 5.81 -1.38
CA ARG A 418 3.49 5.15 -2.37
C ARG A 418 3.10 3.75 -1.88
N PRO A 419 1.90 3.25 -2.22
CA PRO A 419 1.49 1.92 -1.78
C PRO A 419 2.40 0.84 -2.36
N LEU A 420 2.84 -0.09 -1.52
CA LEU A 420 3.64 -1.25 -1.91
C LEU A 420 2.74 -2.48 -2.06
N PRO A 421 2.71 -3.17 -3.22
CA PRO A 421 1.97 -4.42 -3.37
C PRO A 421 2.52 -5.53 -2.47
N SER A 422 1.65 -6.19 -1.69
CA SER A 422 2.02 -7.28 -0.78
C SER A 422 2.69 -8.46 -1.50
N VAL A 423 2.32 -8.70 -2.76
CA VAL A 423 2.93 -9.74 -3.62
C VAL A 423 4.43 -9.50 -3.83
N ILE A 424 4.84 -8.24 -3.98
CA ILE A 424 6.26 -7.88 -4.17
C ILE A 424 7.03 -8.12 -2.87
N ALA A 425 6.46 -7.68 -1.75
CA ALA A 425 7.09 -7.84 -0.43
C ALA A 425 7.28 -9.32 -0.06
N LEU A 426 6.29 -10.18 -0.34
CA LEU A 426 6.42 -11.62 -0.13
C LEU A 426 7.45 -12.27 -1.03
N LYS A 427 7.49 -11.88 -2.31
CA LYS A 427 8.48 -12.44 -3.22
C LYS A 427 9.91 -12.08 -2.76
N LEU A 428 10.12 -10.86 -2.26
CA LEU A 428 11.37 -10.49 -1.63
C LEU A 428 11.66 -11.38 -0.40
N PHE A 429 10.69 -11.60 0.48
CA PHE A 429 10.82 -12.48 1.64
C PHE A 429 11.26 -13.90 1.29
N GLU A 430 10.61 -14.54 0.32
CA GLU A 430 10.95 -15.90 -0.14
C GLU A 430 12.37 -15.99 -0.71
N GLU A 431 12.80 -14.98 -1.46
CA GLU A 431 14.11 -14.95 -2.09
C GLU A 431 15.23 -14.63 -1.08
N VAL A 432 14.99 -13.81 -0.07
CA VAL A 432 16.02 -13.46 0.95
C VAL A 432 16.56 -14.69 1.64
N TYR A 433 15.71 -15.65 2.01
CA TYR A 433 16.16 -16.84 2.73
C TYR A 433 17.02 -17.79 1.88
N LYS A 434 16.97 -17.67 0.55
CA LYS A 434 17.83 -18.42 -0.37
C LYS A 434 19.23 -17.80 -0.50
N LEU A 435 19.39 -16.53 -0.12
CA LEU A 435 20.67 -15.82 -0.20
C LEU A 435 21.70 -16.37 0.81
N PRO A 436 23.01 -16.12 0.61
CA PRO A 436 24.01 -16.42 1.63
C PRO A 436 23.74 -15.71 2.97
N LYS A 437 24.25 -16.27 4.08
CA LYS A 437 24.06 -15.72 5.44
C LYS A 437 24.48 -14.24 5.52
N ASP A 438 25.58 -13.90 4.85
CA ASP A 438 26.18 -12.57 4.78
C ASP A 438 25.20 -11.56 4.20
N ALA A 439 24.44 -11.96 3.18
CA ALA A 439 23.44 -11.12 2.53
C ALA A 439 22.14 -11.03 3.33
N GLN A 440 21.72 -12.15 3.91
CA GLN A 440 20.59 -12.19 4.84
C GLN A 440 20.78 -11.22 6.01
N PHE A 441 22.02 -11.06 6.50
CA PHE A 441 22.33 -10.14 7.61
C PHE A 441 21.89 -8.69 7.33
N TYR A 442 22.13 -8.18 6.11
CA TYR A 442 21.79 -6.81 5.72
C TYR A 442 20.41 -6.67 5.08
N TYR A 443 19.97 -7.63 4.27
CA TYR A 443 18.71 -7.51 3.52
C TYR A 443 17.47 -7.87 4.32
N ILE A 444 17.53 -8.78 5.31
CA ILE A 444 16.35 -9.15 6.11
C ILE A 444 15.73 -7.93 6.79
N PRO A 445 16.49 -7.03 7.47
CA PRO A 445 15.90 -5.85 8.09
C PRO A 445 15.24 -4.89 7.09
N MET A 446 15.76 -4.77 5.87
CA MET A 446 15.13 -3.97 4.81
C MET A 446 13.83 -4.60 4.32
N VAL A 447 13.82 -5.92 4.10
CA VAL A 447 12.61 -6.65 3.68
C VAL A 447 11.55 -6.63 4.78
N TYR A 448 11.94 -6.74 6.04
CA TYR A 448 11.05 -6.61 7.18
C TYR A 448 10.36 -5.24 7.23
N LEU A 449 11.11 -4.16 6.98
CA LEU A 449 10.54 -2.81 6.86
C LEU A 449 9.50 -2.76 5.74
N LEU A 450 9.81 -3.33 4.57
CA LEU A 450 8.88 -3.38 3.44
C LEU A 450 7.64 -4.23 3.72
N LEU A 451 7.78 -5.36 4.41
CA LEU A 451 6.65 -6.21 4.79
C LEU A 451 5.69 -5.46 5.72
N ARG A 452 6.23 -4.81 6.76
CA ARG A 452 5.43 -3.95 7.66
C ARG A 452 4.73 -2.84 6.88
N TYR A 453 5.46 -2.13 6.02
CA TYR A 453 4.88 -1.08 5.20
C TYR A 453 3.86 -1.56 4.15
N SER A 454 3.97 -2.80 3.65
CA SER A 454 2.97 -3.35 2.73
C SER A 454 1.65 -3.72 3.42
N ARG A 455 1.71 -3.89 4.74
CA ARG A 455 0.56 -4.19 5.60
C ARG A 455 -0.12 -2.91 6.08
N ASP A 456 0.68 -1.95 6.52
CA ASP A 456 0.22 -0.60 6.89
C ASP A 456 -0.38 0.09 5.66
#